data_AF-A0A1G1FVY5-F1
#
_entry.id   AF-A0A1G1FVY5-F1
#
_cell.length_a   1.000
_cell.length_b   1.000
_cell.length_c   1.000
_cell.angle_alpha   90.00
_cell.angle_beta   90.00
_cell.angle_gamma   90.00
#
_symmetry.space_group_name_H-M   'P 1'
#
loop_
_entity.id
_entity.type
_entity.pdbx_description
1 polymer ?
#
loop_
_entity_poly.entity_id
_entity_poly.type
_entity_poly.pdbx_seq_one_letter_code
_entity_poly.pdbx_strand_id
1 'polypeptide(L)'
;MTGEKIERAKESVLRFFSLMEPGDRAALFSFSDAVEALEPLTDSKDLLRKDVMNIQPGGHTALFDAIAQGVESVRTAAGRRAVIVLTDGIANRGAIDLDQAIETAAKAYVSVSVIGLGKDVRTARLERIANETGGTYFYTPLADGLADIYSTISNRIHNEYVITYRTQKRADYLRKVRLVLTTGEETTRAYFQPQSSLFGAGAKPPLWAFAIPLASILGFITLSHRKIERQYQTGHLSLVRGKGTRKDIDIGATVTIGRDEGNTLGLFKDRGISQQHAEVIKENGRYIIEDKGSETGTLVNKKPVTGRQVLEDGDVINVGNSTIVFSEQSVRTCAGCGSSLRMGVKFCGKCGVSSQESVVRSTA
;
A
#
# COMPACT_ATOMS: atom_id res chain seq x y z
N MET A 1 7.75 1.59 -26.23
CA MET A 1 7.71 3.07 -26.28
C MET A 1 8.28 3.64 -27.57
N THR A 2 7.48 4.36 -28.37
CA THR A 2 7.88 5.05 -29.62
C THR A 2 7.31 6.47 -29.68
N GLY A 3 7.79 7.28 -30.63
CA GLY A 3 7.26 8.61 -30.94
C GLY A 3 7.40 9.61 -29.78
N GLU A 4 6.39 10.45 -29.58
CA GLU A 4 6.42 11.50 -28.54
C GLU A 4 6.67 10.93 -27.12
N LYS A 5 6.18 9.71 -26.82
CA LYS A 5 6.38 9.10 -25.50
C LYS A 5 7.86 8.89 -25.17
N ILE A 6 8.68 8.43 -26.13
CA ILE A 6 10.11 8.18 -25.88
C ILE A 6 10.88 9.50 -25.73
N GLU A 7 10.55 10.52 -26.51
CA GLU A 7 11.21 11.82 -26.43
C GLU A 7 10.92 12.52 -25.10
N ARG A 8 9.65 12.53 -24.67
CA ARG A 8 9.26 13.08 -23.37
C ARG A 8 9.81 12.29 -22.18
N ALA A 9 9.95 10.98 -22.34
CA ALA A 9 10.63 10.14 -21.36
C ALA A 9 12.10 10.54 -21.21
N LYS A 10 12.83 10.71 -22.33
CA LYS A 10 14.22 11.19 -22.34
C LYS A 10 14.33 12.55 -21.65
N GLU A 11 13.52 13.53 -22.05
CA GLU A 11 13.49 14.87 -21.42
C GLU A 11 13.31 14.80 -19.89
N SER A 12 12.39 13.94 -19.43
CA SER A 12 12.08 13.80 -18.00
C SER A 12 13.21 13.12 -17.21
N VAL A 13 13.87 12.11 -17.80
CA VAL A 13 15.04 11.46 -17.20
C VAL A 13 16.23 12.44 -17.14
N LEU A 14 16.45 13.26 -18.17
CA LEU A 14 17.46 14.31 -18.16
C LEU A 14 17.21 15.33 -17.04
N ARG A 15 15.94 15.72 -16.83
CA ARG A 15 15.55 16.57 -15.71
C ARG A 15 15.80 15.89 -14.37
N PHE A 16 15.57 14.58 -14.25
CA PHE A 16 15.88 13.85 -13.02
C PHE A 16 17.38 13.87 -12.70
N PHE A 17 18.25 13.63 -13.70
CA PHE A 17 19.70 13.69 -13.49
C PHE A 17 20.21 15.09 -13.14
N SER A 18 19.56 16.15 -13.63
CA SER A 18 19.94 17.51 -13.23
C SER A 18 19.69 17.78 -11.74
N LEU A 19 18.72 17.09 -11.13
CA LEU A 19 18.38 17.17 -9.70
C LEU A 19 19.31 16.37 -8.77
N MET A 20 20.26 15.57 -9.30
CA MET A 20 21.19 14.83 -8.44
C MET A 20 22.07 15.79 -7.63
N GLU A 21 22.21 15.53 -6.33
CA GLU A 21 23.03 16.27 -5.39
C GLU A 21 24.47 15.72 -5.33
N PRO A 22 25.44 16.47 -4.77
CA PRO A 22 26.79 15.95 -4.54
C PRO A 22 26.78 14.66 -3.72
N GLY A 23 27.36 13.59 -4.26
CA GLY A 23 27.38 12.26 -3.63
C GLY A 23 26.37 11.27 -4.22
N ASP A 24 25.40 11.76 -5.00
CA ASP A 24 24.50 10.91 -5.75
C ASP A 24 25.20 10.25 -6.93
N ARG A 25 24.83 9.01 -7.20
CA ARG A 25 25.27 8.26 -8.37
C ARG A 25 24.09 7.56 -9.00
N ALA A 26 24.08 7.47 -10.32
CA ALA A 26 23.06 6.75 -11.07
C ALA A 26 23.72 5.81 -12.08
N ALA A 27 23.08 4.66 -12.31
CA ALA A 27 23.32 3.82 -13.47
C ALA A 27 22.12 3.94 -14.41
N LEU A 28 22.36 3.78 -15.71
CA LEU A 28 21.33 3.86 -16.74
C LEU A 28 21.21 2.53 -17.46
N PHE A 29 19.98 2.02 -17.52
CA PHE A 29 19.63 0.82 -18.27
C PHE A 29 18.54 1.17 -19.27
N SER A 30 18.64 0.63 -20.47
CA SER A 30 17.52 0.56 -21.40
C SER A 30 17.04 -0.88 -21.51
N PHE A 31 15.78 -1.09 -21.87
CA PHE A 31 15.27 -2.43 -22.09
C PHE A 31 14.23 -2.45 -23.19
N SER A 32 14.26 -3.53 -23.97
CA SER A 32 13.24 -3.87 -24.95
C SER A 32 13.08 -5.38 -25.05
N ASP A 33 13.68 -6.02 -26.06
CA ASP A 33 13.83 -7.47 -26.17
C ASP A 33 14.81 -8.04 -25.14
N ALA A 34 15.83 -7.26 -24.81
CA ALA A 34 16.81 -7.53 -23.78
C ALA A 34 17.05 -6.26 -22.94
N VAL A 35 17.77 -6.42 -21.83
CA VAL A 35 18.23 -5.31 -21.00
C VAL A 35 19.64 -4.95 -21.43
N GLU A 36 19.90 -3.67 -21.60
CA GLU A 36 21.20 -3.12 -21.94
C GLU A 36 21.63 -2.13 -20.84
N ALA A 37 22.78 -2.39 -20.23
CA ALA A 37 23.42 -1.46 -19.30
C ALA A 37 24.14 -0.38 -20.12
N LEU A 38 23.56 0.81 -20.18
CA LEU A 38 24.11 1.91 -20.96
C LEU A 38 25.23 2.62 -20.21
N GLU A 39 25.04 2.86 -18.91
CA GLU A 39 26.02 3.53 -18.06
C GLU A 39 26.07 2.83 -16.69
N PRO A 40 27.24 2.39 -16.22
CA PRO A 40 27.43 1.93 -14.84
C PRO A 40 27.19 3.06 -13.83
N LEU A 41 27.29 2.73 -12.53
CA LEU A 41 27.04 3.72 -11.48
C LEU A 41 28.06 4.87 -11.54
N THR A 42 27.61 6.08 -11.88
CA THR A 42 28.44 7.27 -12.08
C THR A 42 27.81 8.51 -11.45
N ASP A 43 28.62 9.50 -11.10
CA ASP A 43 28.20 10.84 -10.70
C ASP A 43 28.22 11.84 -11.89
N SER A 44 28.72 11.41 -13.05
CA SER A 44 28.83 12.24 -14.24
C SER A 44 27.48 12.43 -14.93
N LYS A 45 26.87 13.59 -14.68
CA LYS A 45 25.63 14.02 -15.36
C LYS A 45 25.79 14.09 -16.88
N ASP A 46 26.99 14.38 -17.38
CA ASP A 46 27.25 14.47 -18.83
C ASP A 46 27.29 13.10 -19.52
N LEU A 47 27.86 12.07 -18.87
CA LEU A 47 27.82 10.70 -19.39
C LEU A 47 26.37 10.20 -19.45
N LEU A 48 25.64 10.33 -18.34
CA LEU A 48 24.23 9.96 -18.25
C LEU A 48 23.38 10.69 -19.31
N ARG A 49 23.61 11.99 -19.51
CA ARG A 49 22.91 12.78 -20.53
C ARG A 49 23.18 12.28 -21.93
N LYS A 50 24.45 12.01 -22.27
CA LYS A 50 24.85 11.47 -23.58
C LYS A 50 24.13 10.16 -23.87
N ASP A 51 24.07 9.25 -22.90
CA ASP A 51 23.52 7.92 -23.11
C ASP A 51 21.99 7.90 -23.18
N VAL A 52 21.31 8.79 -22.43
CA VAL A 52 19.86 8.99 -22.59
C VAL A 52 19.49 9.40 -24.01
N MET A 53 20.28 10.28 -24.64
CA MET A 53 19.99 10.74 -26.00
C MET A 53 20.11 9.60 -27.03
N ASN A 54 20.96 8.61 -26.76
CA ASN A 54 21.18 7.47 -27.63
C ASN A 54 20.14 6.35 -27.49
N ILE A 55 19.25 6.40 -26.49
CA ILE A 55 18.20 5.40 -26.29
C ILE A 55 17.30 5.33 -27.53
N GLN A 56 17.12 4.12 -28.04
CA GLN A 56 16.24 3.84 -29.17
C GLN A 56 14.97 3.10 -28.72
N PRO A 57 13.83 3.35 -29.38
CA PRO A 57 12.64 2.52 -29.23
C PRO A 57 12.91 1.05 -29.59
N GLY A 58 12.33 0.13 -28.81
CA GLY A 58 12.34 -1.30 -29.11
C GLY A 58 10.95 -1.93 -29.11
N GLY A 59 10.85 -3.18 -29.58
CA GLY A 59 9.59 -3.85 -29.90
C GLY A 59 8.91 -4.59 -28.74
N HIS A 60 9.68 -5.09 -27.77
CA HIS A 60 9.14 -5.84 -26.62
C HIS A 60 9.56 -5.20 -25.29
N THR A 61 9.23 -5.86 -24.16
CA THR A 61 9.37 -5.30 -22.82
C THR A 61 9.89 -6.35 -21.82
N ALA A 62 11.22 -6.44 -21.68
CA ALA A 62 11.94 -7.25 -20.68
C ALA A 62 11.98 -6.58 -19.29
N LEU A 63 10.80 -6.17 -18.78
CA LEU A 63 10.67 -5.34 -17.58
C LEU A 63 11.28 -5.97 -16.31
N PHE A 64 10.99 -7.26 -16.08
CA PHE A 64 11.38 -7.94 -14.84
C PHE A 64 12.88 -8.20 -14.79
N ASP A 65 13.49 -8.53 -15.93
CA ASP A 65 14.95 -8.61 -16.09
C ASP A 65 15.60 -7.25 -15.81
N ALA A 66 15.00 -6.15 -16.31
CA ALA A 66 15.53 -4.81 -16.10
C ALA A 66 15.52 -4.41 -14.62
N ILE A 67 14.46 -4.76 -13.89
CA ILE A 67 14.40 -4.57 -12.43
C ILE A 67 15.51 -5.36 -11.73
N ALA A 68 15.66 -6.65 -12.06
CA ALA A 68 16.67 -7.50 -11.41
C ALA A 68 18.10 -6.99 -11.66
N GLN A 69 18.42 -6.60 -12.89
CA GLN A 69 19.74 -6.04 -13.23
C GLN A 69 19.97 -4.67 -12.59
N GLY A 70 18.96 -3.80 -12.57
CA GLY A 70 19.02 -2.52 -11.89
C GLY A 70 19.29 -2.69 -10.39
N VAL A 71 18.60 -3.63 -9.73
CA VAL A 71 18.83 -3.95 -8.31
C VAL A 71 20.25 -4.45 -8.08
N GLU A 72 20.75 -5.36 -8.92
CA GLU A 72 22.10 -5.90 -8.77
C GLU A 72 23.16 -4.79 -8.91
N SER A 73 22.95 -3.84 -9.82
CA SER A 73 23.88 -2.73 -10.05
C SER A 73 24.08 -1.82 -8.83
N VAL A 74 23.07 -1.71 -7.98
CA VAL A 74 23.12 -0.91 -6.75
C VAL A 74 23.34 -1.75 -5.49
N ARG A 75 23.33 -3.09 -5.58
CA ARG A 75 23.29 -3.98 -4.41
C ARG A 75 24.43 -3.73 -3.42
N THR A 76 25.63 -3.45 -3.90
CA THR A 76 26.81 -3.20 -3.06
C THR A 76 27.10 -1.72 -2.82
N ALA A 77 26.28 -0.82 -3.38
CA ALA A 77 26.46 0.61 -3.20
C ALA A 77 26.17 1.01 -1.73
N ALA A 78 26.98 1.94 -1.22
CA ALA A 78 26.73 2.56 0.07
C ALA A 78 25.61 3.61 -0.04
N GLY A 79 24.91 3.86 1.06
CA GLY A 79 23.85 4.86 1.13
C GLY A 79 22.48 4.32 0.70
N ARG A 80 21.58 5.24 0.34
CA ARG A 80 20.23 4.92 -0.09
C ARG A 80 20.27 4.33 -1.50
N ARG A 81 19.52 3.24 -1.71
CA ARG A 81 19.48 2.52 -2.98
C ARG A 81 18.04 2.41 -3.44
N ALA A 82 17.79 2.84 -4.67
CA ALA A 82 16.48 2.77 -5.29
C ALA A 82 16.65 2.45 -6.78
N VAL A 83 15.65 1.80 -7.36
CA VAL A 83 15.52 1.57 -8.79
C VAL A 83 14.26 2.29 -9.25
N ILE A 84 14.37 3.07 -10.32
CA ILE A 84 13.24 3.77 -10.95
C ILE A 84 13.04 3.15 -12.32
N VAL A 85 11.82 2.71 -12.60
CA VAL A 85 11.48 2.03 -13.86
C VAL A 85 10.35 2.76 -14.56
N LEU A 86 10.54 3.09 -15.83
CA LEU A 86 9.52 3.67 -16.69
C LEU A 86 9.12 2.67 -17.76
N THR A 87 7.83 2.40 -17.92
CA THR A 87 7.31 1.49 -18.95
C THR A 87 5.96 1.96 -19.49
N ASP A 88 5.74 1.80 -20.79
CA ASP A 88 4.46 2.02 -21.45
C ASP A 88 3.74 0.72 -21.84
N GLY A 89 4.36 -0.43 -21.55
CA GLY A 89 3.99 -1.72 -22.09
C GLY A 89 3.82 -2.82 -21.05
N ILE A 90 3.24 -3.92 -21.51
CA ILE A 90 3.09 -5.14 -20.73
C ILE A 90 4.40 -5.91 -20.81
N ALA A 91 4.96 -6.27 -19.65
CA ALA A 91 6.08 -7.20 -19.57
C ALA A 91 5.74 -8.50 -20.31
N ASN A 92 6.38 -8.71 -21.45
CA ASN A 92 6.09 -9.79 -22.40
C ASN A 92 7.36 -10.52 -22.88
N ARG A 93 8.52 -10.13 -22.35
CA ARG A 93 9.83 -10.74 -22.58
C ARG A 93 10.57 -10.91 -21.26
N GLY A 94 11.62 -11.72 -21.32
CA GLY A 94 12.58 -11.90 -20.26
C GLY A 94 12.61 -13.31 -19.68
N ALA A 95 13.68 -13.60 -18.95
CA ALA A 95 13.87 -14.88 -18.27
C ALA A 95 13.28 -14.89 -16.85
N ILE A 96 13.17 -13.71 -16.24
CA ILE A 96 12.71 -13.51 -14.87
C ILE A 96 11.22 -13.17 -14.85
N ASP A 97 10.49 -13.75 -13.91
CA ASP A 97 9.08 -13.42 -13.68
C ASP A 97 8.86 -12.29 -12.65
N LEU A 98 7.60 -11.89 -12.48
CA LEU A 98 7.21 -10.84 -11.55
C LEU A 98 7.65 -11.12 -10.11
N ASP A 99 7.46 -12.36 -9.65
CA ASP A 99 7.73 -12.73 -8.26
C ASP A 99 9.24 -12.72 -8.00
N GLN A 100 10.03 -13.23 -8.94
CA GLN A 100 11.49 -13.24 -8.86
C GLN A 100 12.09 -11.83 -8.88
N ALA A 101 11.53 -10.90 -9.67
CA ALA A 101 11.98 -9.51 -9.68
C ALA A 101 11.71 -8.80 -8.33
N ILE A 102 10.52 -9.02 -7.74
CA ILE A 102 10.17 -8.52 -6.40
C ILE A 102 11.10 -9.14 -5.35
N GLU A 103 11.30 -10.45 -5.42
CA GLU A 103 12.16 -11.21 -4.51
C GLU A 103 13.59 -10.66 -4.51
N THR A 104 14.14 -10.39 -5.70
CA THR A 104 15.49 -9.84 -5.90
C THR A 104 15.64 -8.47 -5.25
N ALA A 105 14.69 -7.56 -5.48
CA ALA A 105 14.67 -6.22 -4.88
C ALA A 105 14.54 -6.27 -3.34
N ALA A 106 13.61 -7.09 -2.83
CA ALA A 106 13.36 -7.24 -1.40
C ALA A 106 14.58 -7.82 -0.66
N LYS A 107 15.27 -8.84 -1.23
CA LYS A 107 16.53 -9.39 -0.72
C LYS A 107 17.60 -8.33 -0.55
N ALA A 108 17.71 -7.45 -1.54
CA ALA A 108 18.75 -6.45 -1.60
C ALA A 108 18.45 -5.24 -0.71
N TYR A 109 17.25 -5.14 -0.13
CA TYR A 109 16.74 -3.94 0.53
C TYR A 109 16.80 -2.71 -0.40
N VAL A 110 16.32 -2.89 -1.64
CA VAL A 110 16.28 -1.85 -2.68
C VAL A 110 14.82 -1.59 -3.04
N SER A 111 14.38 -0.34 -2.92
CA SER A 111 13.02 0.05 -3.29
C SER A 111 12.90 0.20 -4.81
N VAL A 112 11.79 -0.26 -5.39
CA VAL A 112 11.53 -0.15 -6.84
C VAL A 112 10.34 0.77 -7.07
N SER A 113 10.59 1.97 -7.59
CA SER A 113 9.52 2.87 -8.04
C SER A 113 9.22 2.62 -9.50
N VAL A 114 7.93 2.49 -9.83
CA VAL A 114 7.50 2.13 -11.18
C VAL A 114 6.59 3.21 -11.73
N ILE A 115 6.88 3.68 -12.94
CA ILE A 115 6.12 4.70 -13.67
C ILE A 115 5.47 4.02 -14.87
N GLY A 116 4.14 3.94 -14.84
CA GLY A 116 3.33 3.51 -15.97
C GLY A 116 2.96 4.70 -16.86
N LEU A 117 3.37 4.67 -18.13
CA LEU A 117 3.08 5.72 -19.12
C LEU A 117 2.09 5.26 -20.20
N GLY A 118 0.98 5.97 -20.36
CA GLY A 118 0.03 5.74 -21.44
C GLY A 118 -1.18 4.90 -21.04
N LYS A 119 -2.20 4.89 -21.90
CA LYS A 119 -3.53 4.34 -21.58
C LYS A 119 -3.59 2.81 -21.52
N ASP A 120 -2.65 2.12 -22.16
CA ASP A 120 -2.65 0.67 -22.30
C ASP A 120 -1.90 -0.06 -21.17
N VAL A 121 -1.45 0.68 -20.16
CA VAL A 121 -0.69 0.14 -19.03
C VAL A 121 -1.57 -0.70 -18.12
N ARG A 122 -1.11 -1.91 -17.81
CA ARG A 122 -1.75 -2.81 -16.84
C ARG A 122 -1.25 -2.54 -15.43
N THR A 123 -2.00 -1.76 -14.67
CA THR A 123 -1.56 -1.21 -13.38
C THR A 123 -1.30 -2.28 -12.31
N ALA A 124 -2.11 -3.34 -12.24
CA ALA A 124 -2.07 -4.30 -11.15
C ALA A 124 -0.69 -4.97 -10.93
N ARG A 125 0.05 -5.29 -12.01
CA ARG A 125 1.39 -5.90 -11.87
C ARG A 125 2.44 -4.88 -11.45
N LEU A 126 2.35 -3.65 -11.95
CA LEU A 126 3.30 -2.58 -11.65
C LEU A 126 3.12 -2.05 -10.23
N GLU A 127 1.88 -1.91 -9.77
CA GLU A 127 1.54 -1.58 -8.38
C GLU A 127 2.09 -2.61 -7.41
N ARG A 128 2.00 -3.90 -7.77
CA ARG A 128 2.53 -4.98 -6.95
C ARG A 128 4.05 -4.89 -6.77
N ILE A 129 4.80 -4.64 -7.84
CA ILE A 129 6.26 -4.43 -7.78
C ILE A 129 6.60 -3.32 -6.79
N ALA A 130 5.97 -2.16 -6.95
CA ALA A 130 6.27 -1.01 -6.10
C ALA A 130 5.92 -1.28 -4.63
N ASN A 131 4.73 -1.81 -4.36
CA ASN A 131 4.25 -2.00 -2.99
C ASN A 131 5.04 -3.07 -2.23
N GLU A 132 5.38 -4.19 -2.88
CA GLU A 132 6.09 -5.30 -2.22
C GLU A 132 7.59 -5.03 -2.04
N THR A 133 8.18 -4.12 -2.82
CA THR A 133 9.60 -3.70 -2.69
C THR A 133 9.78 -2.46 -1.83
N GLY A 134 8.69 -1.83 -1.37
CA GLY A 134 8.73 -0.58 -0.59
C GLY A 134 8.92 0.70 -1.43
N GLY A 135 8.80 0.61 -2.76
CA GLY A 135 8.79 1.76 -3.67
C GLY A 135 7.39 2.37 -3.83
N THR A 136 7.17 3.10 -4.93
CA THR A 136 5.88 3.74 -5.23
C THR A 136 5.53 3.57 -6.70
N TYR A 137 4.26 3.26 -6.96
CA TYR A 137 3.74 3.22 -8.32
C TYR A 137 3.17 4.59 -8.71
N PHE A 138 3.57 5.06 -9.87
CA PHE A 138 3.05 6.27 -10.50
C PHE A 138 2.42 5.91 -11.84
N TYR A 139 1.32 6.57 -12.17
CA TYR A 139 0.65 6.42 -13.44
C TYR A 139 0.43 7.78 -14.07
N THR A 140 0.76 7.89 -15.35
CA THR A 140 0.34 9.03 -16.15
C THR A 140 -0.14 8.57 -17.53
N PRO A 141 -1.34 8.97 -17.98
CA PRO A 141 -1.83 8.62 -19.31
C PRO A 141 -1.11 9.39 -20.43
N LEU A 142 -0.44 10.50 -20.09
CA LEU A 142 0.22 11.42 -21.02
C LEU A 142 1.65 11.71 -20.55
N ALA A 143 2.54 11.99 -21.50
CA ALA A 143 3.95 12.13 -21.20
C ALA A 143 4.30 13.44 -20.46
N ASP A 144 3.45 14.47 -20.55
CA ASP A 144 3.63 15.74 -19.82
C ASP A 144 3.63 15.54 -18.29
N GLY A 145 2.96 14.51 -17.78
CA GLY A 145 2.92 14.20 -16.34
C GLY A 145 4.23 13.60 -15.79
N LEU A 146 5.17 13.18 -16.65
CA LEU A 146 6.41 12.54 -16.22
C LEU A 146 7.29 13.50 -15.41
N ALA A 147 7.33 14.78 -15.79
CA ALA A 147 8.20 15.77 -15.17
C ALA A 147 7.90 15.97 -13.66
N ASP A 148 6.61 15.96 -13.29
CA ASP A 148 6.15 16.08 -11.90
C ASP A 148 6.39 14.79 -11.10
N ILE A 149 6.23 13.63 -11.75
CA ILE A 149 6.51 12.33 -11.16
C ILE A 149 7.99 12.23 -10.77
N TYR A 150 8.90 12.53 -11.69
CA TYR A 150 10.35 12.48 -11.40
C TYR A 150 10.76 13.47 -10.32
N SER A 151 10.16 14.67 -10.29
CA SER A 151 10.40 15.65 -9.22
C SER A 151 9.94 15.12 -7.85
N THR A 152 8.78 14.45 -7.81
CA THR A 152 8.26 13.79 -6.61
C THR A 152 9.16 12.65 -6.15
N ILE A 153 9.64 11.82 -7.08
CA ILE A 153 10.57 10.72 -6.78
C ILE A 153 11.88 11.27 -6.21
N SER A 154 12.47 12.29 -6.85
CA SER A 154 13.69 12.93 -6.35
C SER A 154 13.50 13.44 -4.92
N ASN A 155 12.44 14.21 -4.64
CA ASN A 155 12.18 14.72 -3.29
C ASN A 155 12.04 13.60 -2.24
N ARG A 156 11.46 12.45 -2.60
CA ARG A 156 11.37 11.29 -1.70
C ARG A 156 12.73 10.62 -1.50
N ILE A 157 13.50 10.44 -2.58
CA ILE A 157 14.85 9.86 -2.55
C ILE A 157 15.84 10.75 -1.79
N HIS A 158 15.57 12.04 -1.59
CA HIS A 158 16.37 12.88 -0.68
C HIS A 158 15.85 12.81 0.77
N ASN A 159 14.53 12.79 1.00
CA ASN A 159 13.92 12.94 2.34
C ASN A 159 13.49 11.63 3.08
N GLU A 160 13.72 10.45 2.53
CA GLU A 160 13.41 9.15 3.14
C GLU A 160 14.44 8.68 4.20
N TYR A 161 13.97 8.26 5.38
CA TYR A 161 14.86 7.73 6.43
C TYR A 161 14.75 6.20 6.49
N VAL A 162 15.90 5.52 6.45
CA VAL A 162 15.97 4.06 6.65
C VAL A 162 16.28 3.77 8.11
N ILE A 163 15.35 3.13 8.81
CA ILE A 163 15.51 2.72 10.21
C ILE A 163 15.67 1.21 10.25
N THR A 164 16.85 0.74 10.67
CA THR A 164 17.14 -0.69 10.86
C THR A 164 17.21 -1.00 12.34
N TYR A 165 16.52 -2.06 12.78
CA TYR A 165 16.63 -2.58 14.13
C TYR A 165 16.83 -4.09 14.10
N ARG A 166 17.62 -4.60 15.05
CA ARG A 166 17.88 -6.04 15.20
C ARG A 166 17.06 -6.57 16.37
N THR A 167 16.59 -7.81 16.24
CA THR A 167 15.69 -8.45 17.22
C THR A 167 16.06 -9.91 17.39
N GLN A 168 16.05 -10.39 18.64
CA GLN A 168 16.42 -11.78 18.97
C GLN A 168 15.24 -12.76 18.88
N LYS A 169 14.01 -12.28 19.02
CA LYS A 169 12.80 -13.13 18.96
C LYS A 169 12.53 -13.56 17.50
N ARG A 170 12.51 -14.88 17.22
CA ARG A 170 12.32 -15.46 15.87
C ARG A 170 10.87 -15.36 15.36
N ALA A 171 10.78 -15.25 14.04
CA ALA A 171 9.59 -15.19 13.20
C ALA A 171 8.37 -16.00 13.71
N ASP A 172 7.20 -15.38 13.57
CA ASP A 172 5.81 -15.88 13.83
C ASP A 172 4.90 -14.82 14.49
N TYR A 173 5.34 -13.56 14.57
CA TYR A 173 4.52 -12.49 15.13
C TYR A 173 4.59 -11.19 14.33
N LEU A 174 3.44 -10.52 14.29
CA LEU A 174 3.29 -9.15 13.81
C LEU A 174 4.01 -8.21 14.79
N ARG A 175 5.00 -7.47 14.28
CA ARG A 175 5.78 -6.51 15.05
C ARG A 175 5.23 -5.11 14.87
N LYS A 176 4.63 -4.55 15.90
CA LYS A 176 4.35 -3.11 15.90
C LYS A 176 5.65 -2.36 16.20
N VAL A 177 6.24 -1.75 15.18
CA VAL A 177 7.34 -0.81 15.32
C VAL A 177 6.72 0.56 15.51
N ARG A 178 6.94 1.14 16.70
CA ARG A 178 6.59 2.52 17.01
C ARG A 178 7.81 3.39 16.77
N LEU A 179 7.63 4.45 15.98
CA LEU A 179 8.60 5.52 15.80
C LEU A 179 8.09 6.72 16.57
N VAL A 180 8.94 7.28 17.43
CA VAL A 180 8.67 8.49 18.20
C VAL A 180 9.78 9.47 17.86
N LEU A 181 9.41 10.62 17.30
CA LEU A 181 10.34 11.71 17.02
C LEU A 181 10.64 12.45 18.33
N THR A 182 11.81 13.11 18.40
CA THR A 182 12.19 13.94 19.55
C THR A 182 11.24 15.12 19.76
N THR A 183 10.51 15.51 18.72
CA THR A 183 9.44 16.51 18.74
C THR A 183 8.16 16.01 19.42
N GLY A 184 8.07 14.72 19.75
CA GLY A 184 6.92 14.08 20.40
C GLY A 184 5.88 13.49 19.43
N GLU A 185 6.07 13.62 18.11
CA GLU A 185 5.22 12.96 17.12
C GLU A 185 5.48 11.46 17.09
N GLU A 186 4.44 10.62 16.98
CA GLU A 186 4.61 9.18 16.86
C GLU A 186 3.79 8.56 15.73
N THR A 187 4.33 7.49 15.16
CA THR A 187 3.63 6.61 14.23
C THR A 187 3.93 5.15 14.58
N THR A 188 2.99 4.25 14.31
CA THR A 188 3.17 2.82 14.56
C THR A 188 2.86 2.04 13.30
N ARG A 189 3.76 1.15 12.90
CA ARG A 189 3.56 0.26 11.76
C ARG A 189 3.81 -1.19 12.15
N ALA A 190 2.95 -2.07 11.66
CA ALA A 190 3.10 -3.50 11.80
C ALA A 190 4.07 -4.06 10.75
N TYR A 191 4.97 -4.97 11.13
CA TYR A 191 5.88 -5.69 10.22
C TYR A 191 5.84 -7.18 10.53
N PHE A 192 5.67 -8.02 9.52
CA PHE A 192 5.68 -9.48 9.68
C PHE A 192 7.02 -10.04 9.16
N GLN A 193 7.62 -10.98 9.88
CA GLN A 193 8.85 -11.66 9.48
C GLN A 193 8.59 -13.18 9.56
N PRO A 194 8.55 -13.93 8.44
CA PRO A 194 8.29 -15.38 8.43
C PRO A 194 9.54 -16.26 8.73
N GLN A 195 9.29 -17.51 9.18
CA GLN A 195 10.27 -18.44 9.80
C GLN A 195 11.17 -19.19 8.80
N SER A 196 10.65 -19.49 7.62
CA SER A 196 11.47 -19.62 6.41
C SER A 196 11.48 -18.24 5.77
N SER A 197 12.65 -17.77 5.34
CA SER A 197 12.67 -16.60 4.46
C SER A 197 11.72 -16.87 3.31
N LEU A 198 11.20 -15.78 2.77
CA LEU A 198 10.67 -15.66 1.41
C LEU A 198 11.62 -16.21 0.30
N PHE A 199 12.72 -16.87 0.68
CA PHE A 199 13.72 -17.58 -0.10
C PHE A 199 13.77 -19.00 0.46
N GLY A 200 13.34 -19.96 -0.36
CA GLY A 200 13.23 -21.34 0.09
C GLY A 200 14.57 -22.05 0.23
N ALA A 201 14.53 -23.18 0.94
CA ALA A 201 14.98 -24.43 0.36
C ALA A 201 14.01 -25.54 0.82
N GLY A 202 13.26 -26.10 -0.14
CA GLY A 202 12.45 -27.31 -0.01
C GLY A 202 10.97 -27.10 0.37
N ALA A 203 10.07 -27.28 -0.61
CA ALA A 203 8.60 -27.25 -0.57
C ALA A 203 7.89 -25.87 -0.58
N LYS A 204 6.96 -25.72 -1.55
CA LYS A 204 6.11 -24.53 -1.79
C LYS A 204 4.97 -24.42 -0.74
N PRO A 205 4.69 -23.23 -0.16
CA PRO A 205 3.35 -22.92 0.36
C PRO A 205 2.68 -21.74 -0.40
N PRO A 206 1.34 -21.62 -0.40
CA PRO A 206 0.56 -20.87 -1.39
C PRO A 206 0.22 -19.41 -1.02
N LEU A 207 -0.26 -18.67 -2.04
CA LEU A 207 -0.49 -17.22 -2.25
C LEU A 207 -0.81 -16.24 -1.10
N TRP A 208 -1.11 -16.65 0.12
CA TRP A 208 -1.57 -15.75 1.18
C TRP A 208 -0.49 -15.32 2.20
N ALA A 209 0.76 -15.78 2.05
CA ALA A 209 1.86 -15.42 2.94
C ALA A 209 2.36 -13.96 2.81
N PHE A 210 1.76 -13.14 1.93
CA PHE A 210 2.28 -11.83 1.49
C PHE A 210 1.40 -10.59 1.78
N ALA A 211 0.15 -10.71 2.25
CA ALA A 211 -0.79 -9.58 2.16
C ALA A 211 -0.86 -8.64 3.40
N ILE A 212 -0.01 -8.81 4.42
CA ILE A 212 -0.16 -8.11 5.71
C ILE A 212 1.23 -7.64 6.17
N PRO A 213 1.79 -6.49 5.69
CA PRO A 213 1.42 -5.18 6.24
C PRO A 213 1.90 -3.91 5.44
N LEU A 214 1.14 -3.28 4.52
CA LEU A 214 1.62 -2.00 3.89
C LEU A 214 0.50 -1.14 3.24
N ALA A 215 -0.79 -1.36 3.56
CA ALA A 215 -1.88 -0.41 3.28
C ALA A 215 -1.85 0.84 4.18
N SER A 216 -0.82 0.98 5.01
CA SER A 216 -0.57 2.12 5.89
C SER A 216 0.86 2.52 5.57
N ILE A 217 1.10 3.60 4.83
CA ILE A 217 1.07 4.94 5.38
C ILE A 217 1.04 5.90 4.16
N LEU A 218 -0.08 6.61 3.98
CA LEU A 218 -0.11 8.04 3.62
C LEU A 218 0.47 8.55 2.27
N GLY A 219 1.03 7.75 1.36
CA GLY A 219 1.59 8.30 0.11
C GLY A 219 0.58 8.91 -0.88
N PHE A 220 -0.71 8.75 -0.59
CA PHE A 220 -1.85 9.33 -1.31
C PHE A 220 -2.26 10.73 -0.78
N ILE A 221 -1.41 11.41 0.01
CA ILE A 221 -1.79 12.67 0.67
C ILE A 221 -1.95 13.88 -0.26
N THR A 222 -1.48 13.92 -1.51
CA THR A 222 -1.52 15.20 -2.26
C THR A 222 -1.97 15.20 -3.73
N LEU A 223 -1.88 14.12 -4.49
CA LEU A 223 -2.12 14.18 -5.96
C LEU A 223 -3.35 13.38 -6.41
N SER A 224 -4.50 13.65 -5.79
CA SER A 224 -5.81 13.61 -6.45
C SER A 224 -6.81 14.40 -5.63
N HIS A 225 -6.62 15.72 -5.59
CA HIS A 225 -7.53 16.68 -4.97
C HIS A 225 -8.91 16.79 -5.67
N ARG A 226 -9.38 15.77 -6.40
CA ARG A 226 -10.67 15.82 -7.09
C ARG A 226 -11.52 14.58 -6.81
N LYS A 227 -12.43 14.80 -5.84
CA LYS A 227 -13.67 14.08 -5.56
C LYS A 227 -13.52 12.57 -5.38
N ILE A 228 -13.63 12.12 -4.13
CA ILE A 228 -14.75 11.32 -3.63
C ILE A 228 -14.54 11.22 -2.11
N GLU A 229 -14.99 12.23 -1.38
CA GLU A 229 -15.25 12.07 0.04
C GLU A 229 -16.54 11.25 0.16
N ARG A 230 -16.42 9.95 0.39
CA ARG A 230 -17.54 9.21 1.00
C ARG A 230 -17.44 9.37 2.50
N GLN A 231 -18.26 10.28 3.01
CA GLN A 231 -18.56 10.39 4.44
C GLN A 231 -19.30 9.12 4.88
N TYR A 232 -18.68 8.31 5.72
CA TYR A 232 -19.38 7.25 6.44
C TYR A 232 -19.60 7.73 7.88
N GLN A 233 -20.87 7.96 8.24
CA GLN A 233 -21.30 8.44 9.57
C GLN A 233 -21.61 7.27 10.54
N THR A 234 -21.27 6.04 10.15
CA THR A 234 -21.65 4.80 10.83
C THR A 234 -20.50 3.81 10.82
N GLY A 235 -20.46 2.92 11.82
CA GLY A 235 -19.57 1.76 11.85
C GLY A 235 -19.68 0.91 10.58
N HIS A 236 -18.58 0.24 10.28
CA HIS A 236 -18.31 -0.30 8.95
C HIS A 236 -17.65 -1.68 9.05
N LEU A 237 -18.04 -2.60 8.16
CA LEU A 237 -17.44 -3.93 8.02
C LEU A 237 -16.68 -4.03 6.70
N SER A 238 -15.39 -4.38 6.78
CA SER A 238 -14.54 -4.61 5.61
C SER A 238 -14.13 -6.08 5.52
N LEU A 239 -14.44 -6.72 4.39
CA LEU A 239 -14.04 -8.10 4.07
C LEU A 239 -12.58 -8.11 3.60
N VAL A 240 -11.67 -8.41 4.53
CA VAL A 240 -10.22 -8.45 4.27
C VAL A 240 -9.79 -9.78 3.66
N ARG A 241 -10.50 -10.87 3.98
CA ARG A 241 -10.25 -12.21 3.42
C ARG A 241 -11.57 -12.93 3.16
N GLY A 242 -11.73 -13.50 1.97
CA GLY A 242 -12.96 -14.21 1.54
C GLY A 242 -13.45 -13.72 0.18
N LYS A 243 -14.48 -14.36 -0.36
CA LYS A 243 -15.18 -13.90 -1.57
C LYS A 243 -16.63 -13.65 -1.20
N GLY A 244 -17.03 -12.38 -1.20
CA GLY A 244 -18.38 -11.95 -0.86
C GLY A 244 -19.02 -11.05 -1.90
N THR A 245 -20.32 -10.79 -1.73
CA THR A 245 -21.12 -9.90 -2.59
C THR A 245 -20.60 -8.46 -2.56
N ARG A 246 -20.03 -8.03 -1.42
CA ARG A 246 -19.45 -6.70 -1.21
C ARG A 246 -18.16 -6.83 -0.41
N LYS A 247 -17.23 -5.88 -0.63
CA LYS A 247 -15.98 -5.79 0.13
C LYS A 247 -16.12 -4.91 1.38
N ASP A 248 -17.01 -3.93 1.33
CA ASP A 248 -17.16 -2.88 2.32
C ASP A 248 -18.65 -2.60 2.51
N ILE A 249 -19.12 -2.59 3.76
CA ILE A 249 -20.54 -2.43 4.11
C ILE A 249 -20.67 -1.49 5.31
N ASP A 250 -21.45 -0.44 5.13
CA ASP A 250 -21.87 0.41 6.24
C ASP A 250 -22.94 -0.28 7.06
N ILE A 251 -22.75 -0.30 8.38
CA ILE A 251 -23.72 -0.86 9.30
C ILE A 251 -24.77 0.20 9.59
N GLY A 252 -25.93 0.03 8.94
CA GLY A 252 -27.16 0.75 9.25
C GLY A 252 -27.78 0.25 10.55
N ALA A 253 -28.89 -0.48 10.46
CA ALA A 253 -29.54 -1.11 11.62
C ALA A 253 -29.00 -2.53 11.87
N THR A 254 -28.99 -3.37 10.84
CA THR A 254 -28.52 -4.76 10.90
C THR A 254 -27.81 -5.11 9.60
N VAL A 255 -26.71 -5.86 9.71
CA VAL A 255 -25.98 -6.46 8.59
C VAL A 255 -25.95 -7.97 8.80
N THR A 256 -26.58 -8.73 7.92
CA THR A 256 -26.54 -10.20 7.97
C THR A 256 -25.34 -10.72 7.20
N ILE A 257 -24.69 -11.76 7.73
CA ILE A 257 -23.50 -12.41 7.18
C ILE A 257 -23.80 -13.89 7.02
N GLY A 258 -23.56 -14.44 5.83
CA GLY A 258 -23.78 -15.87 5.59
C GLY A 258 -23.50 -16.25 4.15
N ARG A 259 -23.53 -17.54 3.85
CA ARG A 259 -23.23 -18.06 2.51
C ARG A 259 -24.29 -17.68 1.48
N ASP A 260 -25.53 -17.46 1.90
CA ASP A 260 -26.59 -17.08 0.97
C ASP A 260 -26.34 -15.69 0.39
N GLU A 261 -26.57 -15.54 -0.91
CA GLU A 261 -26.41 -14.26 -1.60
C GLU A 261 -27.44 -13.20 -1.14
N GLY A 262 -28.53 -13.64 -0.49
CA GLY A 262 -29.54 -12.77 0.12
C GLY A 262 -29.09 -12.07 1.41
N ASN A 263 -27.95 -12.46 1.98
CA ASN A 263 -27.38 -11.74 3.13
C ASN A 263 -26.82 -10.39 2.70
N THR A 264 -26.84 -9.41 3.61
CA THR A 264 -26.21 -8.10 3.37
C THR A 264 -24.73 -8.26 2.98
N LEU A 265 -24.05 -9.18 3.67
CA LEU A 265 -22.74 -9.73 3.30
C LEU A 265 -22.87 -11.23 2.96
N GLY A 266 -23.17 -11.51 1.69
CA GLY A 266 -23.22 -12.87 1.16
C GLY A 266 -21.82 -13.41 0.84
N LEU A 267 -21.39 -14.50 1.47
CA LEU A 267 -20.06 -15.14 1.37
C LEU A 267 -20.14 -16.48 0.60
N PHE A 268 -20.72 -16.44 -0.59
CA PHE A 268 -21.22 -17.58 -1.38
C PHE A 268 -20.21 -18.66 -1.79
N LYS A 269 -18.90 -18.37 -1.75
CA LYS A 269 -17.87 -19.36 -2.15
C LYS A 269 -17.28 -20.17 -1.01
N ASP A 270 -17.68 -19.91 0.23
CA ASP A 270 -17.12 -20.56 1.40
C ASP A 270 -18.09 -21.58 2.01
N ARG A 271 -17.85 -22.87 1.73
CA ARG A 271 -18.70 -23.96 2.22
C ARG A 271 -18.71 -24.11 3.74
N GLY A 272 -17.68 -23.58 4.43
CA GLY A 272 -17.64 -23.58 5.90
C GLY A 272 -18.54 -22.53 6.54
N ILE A 273 -19.23 -21.72 5.74
CA ILE A 273 -20.16 -20.69 6.20
C ILE A 273 -21.59 -21.21 6.03
N SER A 274 -22.35 -21.22 7.12
CA SER A 274 -23.79 -21.47 7.14
C SER A 274 -24.56 -20.46 6.27
N GLN A 275 -25.73 -20.87 5.78
CA GLN A 275 -26.61 -20.05 4.93
C GLN A 275 -26.87 -18.66 5.55
N GLN A 276 -27.23 -18.65 6.83
CA GLN A 276 -27.20 -17.50 7.73
C GLN A 276 -26.22 -17.84 8.85
N HIS A 277 -25.15 -17.07 9.01
CA HIS A 277 -24.06 -17.43 9.91
C HIS A 277 -23.96 -16.51 11.12
N ALA A 278 -23.95 -15.21 10.89
CA ALA A 278 -23.86 -14.20 11.93
C ALA A 278 -24.61 -12.95 11.52
N GLU A 279 -24.90 -12.09 12.48
CA GLU A 279 -25.41 -10.75 12.22
C GLU A 279 -24.71 -9.71 13.09
N VAL A 280 -24.53 -8.52 12.53
CA VAL A 280 -24.04 -7.35 13.26
C VAL A 280 -25.17 -6.34 13.36
N ILE A 281 -25.52 -5.96 14.59
CA ILE A 281 -26.64 -5.09 14.93
C ILE A 281 -26.09 -3.82 15.57
N LYS A 282 -26.63 -2.66 15.16
CA LYS A 282 -26.39 -1.39 15.83
C LYS A 282 -27.49 -1.11 16.84
N GLU A 283 -27.17 -1.19 18.13
CA GLU A 283 -28.10 -0.93 19.24
C GLU A 283 -27.51 0.06 20.25
N ASN A 284 -28.27 1.07 20.63
CA ASN A 284 -27.87 2.07 21.63
C ASN A 284 -26.49 2.72 21.34
N GLY A 285 -26.19 2.94 20.05
CA GLY A 285 -24.90 3.50 19.60
C GLY A 285 -23.72 2.54 19.69
N ARG A 286 -23.93 1.26 20.03
CA ARG A 286 -22.91 0.21 20.03
C ARG A 286 -23.17 -0.80 18.92
N TYR A 287 -22.11 -1.44 18.49
CA TYR A 287 -22.15 -2.50 17.48
C TYR A 287 -22.01 -3.85 18.18
N ILE A 288 -22.94 -4.76 17.90
CA ILE A 288 -23.03 -6.06 18.56
C ILE A 288 -23.03 -7.12 17.48
N ILE A 289 -22.16 -8.12 17.60
CA ILE A 289 -22.19 -9.32 16.76
C ILE A 289 -22.84 -10.48 17.51
N GLU A 290 -23.64 -11.25 16.79
CA GLU A 290 -24.30 -12.46 17.27
C GLU A 290 -24.15 -13.58 16.24
N ASP A 291 -23.71 -14.76 16.69
CA ASP A 291 -23.69 -15.97 15.87
C ASP A 291 -25.11 -16.57 15.79
N LYS A 292 -25.56 -16.95 14.59
CA LYS A 292 -26.91 -17.47 14.34
C LYS A 292 -26.99 -19.00 14.42
N GLY A 293 -26.16 -19.63 15.26
CA GLY A 293 -26.08 -21.08 15.38
C GLY A 293 -25.35 -21.71 14.20
N SER A 294 -24.28 -21.06 13.76
CA SER A 294 -23.49 -21.53 12.63
C SER A 294 -22.77 -22.85 12.92
N GLU A 295 -22.50 -23.63 11.89
CA GLU A 295 -21.86 -24.95 12.04
C GLU A 295 -20.41 -24.86 12.52
N THR A 296 -19.70 -23.78 12.16
CA THR A 296 -18.28 -23.58 12.47
C THR A 296 -18.03 -22.51 13.53
N GLY A 297 -19.06 -21.78 13.94
CA GLY A 297 -19.01 -20.70 14.91
C GLY A 297 -18.40 -19.41 14.36
N THR A 298 -18.79 -18.29 14.97
CA THR A 298 -18.18 -16.97 14.75
C THR A 298 -17.13 -16.71 15.82
N LEU A 299 -15.96 -16.19 15.41
CA LEU A 299 -14.92 -15.77 16.34
C LEU A 299 -14.70 -14.26 16.24
N VAL A 300 -14.46 -13.59 17.37
CA VAL A 300 -13.97 -12.22 17.43
C VAL A 300 -12.64 -12.21 18.15
N ASN A 301 -11.58 -11.70 17.50
CA ASN A 301 -10.21 -11.69 18.03
C ASN A 301 -9.76 -13.10 18.51
N LYS A 302 -10.11 -14.13 17.73
CA LYS A 302 -9.88 -15.56 18.00
C LYS A 302 -10.65 -16.17 19.18
N LYS A 303 -11.55 -15.42 19.83
CA LYS A 303 -12.42 -15.95 20.87
C LYS A 303 -13.79 -16.26 20.29
N PRO A 304 -14.40 -17.41 20.59
CA PRO A 304 -15.74 -17.73 20.09
C PRO A 304 -16.77 -16.76 20.66
N VAL A 305 -17.67 -16.32 19.79
CA VAL A 305 -18.81 -15.48 20.16
C VAL A 305 -19.85 -16.39 20.81
N THR A 306 -19.98 -16.28 22.14
CA THR A 306 -21.01 -17.00 22.90
C THR A 306 -22.15 -16.03 23.23
N GLY A 307 -23.13 -15.93 22.34
CA GLY A 307 -24.25 -14.99 22.45
C GLY A 307 -23.94 -13.61 21.87
N ARG A 308 -24.35 -12.54 22.55
CA ARG A 308 -24.18 -11.16 22.08
C ARG A 308 -22.84 -10.60 22.52
N GLN A 309 -21.99 -10.23 21.57
CA GLN A 309 -20.67 -9.64 21.83
C GLN A 309 -20.58 -8.23 21.25
N VAL A 310 -20.17 -7.26 22.07
CA VAL A 310 -19.92 -5.89 21.61
C VAL A 310 -18.61 -5.86 20.80
N LEU A 311 -18.63 -5.14 19.67
CA LEU A 311 -17.49 -4.90 18.81
C LEU A 311 -16.83 -3.54 19.12
N GLU A 312 -15.51 -3.52 19.14
CA GLU A 312 -14.67 -2.33 19.26
C GLU A 312 -13.93 -2.02 17.95
N ASP A 313 -13.62 -0.74 17.70
CA ASP A 313 -12.90 -0.33 16.49
C ASP A 313 -11.60 -1.14 16.30
N GLY A 314 -11.48 -1.79 15.13
CA GLY A 314 -10.36 -2.66 14.78
C GLY A 314 -10.56 -4.14 15.10
N ASP A 315 -11.71 -4.54 15.65
CA ASP A 315 -12.02 -5.94 15.93
C ASP A 315 -12.05 -6.81 14.67
N VAL A 316 -11.48 -8.01 14.80
CA VAL A 316 -11.40 -8.99 13.72
C VAL A 316 -12.43 -10.08 13.95
N ILE A 317 -13.39 -10.18 13.03
CA ILE A 317 -14.44 -11.19 12.99
C ILE A 317 -14.04 -12.29 12.00
N ASN A 318 -14.05 -13.54 12.44
CA ASN A 318 -13.81 -14.72 11.61
C ASN A 318 -15.07 -15.57 11.50
N VAL A 319 -15.39 -15.94 10.26
CA VAL A 319 -16.59 -16.68 9.86
C VAL A 319 -16.16 -17.67 8.78
N GLY A 320 -16.17 -18.97 9.06
CA GLY A 320 -15.57 -19.97 8.16
C GLY A 320 -14.11 -19.64 7.80
N ASN A 321 -13.80 -19.51 6.50
CA ASN A 321 -12.49 -19.08 5.99
C ASN A 321 -12.42 -17.57 5.73
N SER A 322 -13.48 -16.83 6.03
CA SER A 322 -13.58 -15.39 5.81
C SER A 322 -13.16 -14.59 7.04
N THR A 323 -12.57 -13.41 6.81
CA THR A 323 -12.12 -12.48 7.84
C THR A 323 -12.66 -11.10 7.52
N ILE A 324 -13.40 -10.55 8.47
CA ILE A 324 -14.08 -9.27 8.40
C ILE A 324 -13.51 -8.39 9.50
N VAL A 325 -13.22 -7.13 9.22
CA VAL A 325 -12.76 -6.16 10.21
C VAL A 325 -13.88 -5.16 10.46
N PHE A 326 -14.20 -4.95 11.73
CA PHE A 326 -15.10 -3.89 12.16
C PHE A 326 -14.31 -2.61 12.45
N SER A 327 -14.85 -1.48 12.00
CA SER A 327 -14.29 -0.15 12.28
C SER A 327 -15.39 0.86 12.57
N GLU A 328 -15.10 1.79 13.49
CA GLU A 328 -16.00 2.86 13.88
C GLU A 328 -15.24 4.19 13.92
N GLN A 329 -15.55 5.11 13.01
CA GLN A 329 -15.06 6.47 13.13
C GLN A 329 -15.92 7.23 14.13
N SER A 330 -15.41 7.40 15.34
CA SER A 330 -16.04 8.28 16.34
C SER A 330 -15.90 9.74 15.91
N VAL A 331 -17.06 10.38 15.73
CA VAL A 331 -17.18 11.79 15.34
C VAL A 331 -17.80 12.55 16.52
N ARG A 332 -17.17 13.66 16.92
CA ARG A 332 -17.74 14.64 17.86
C ARG A 332 -18.18 15.89 17.13
N THR A 333 -19.13 16.63 17.68
CA THR A 333 -19.60 17.89 17.11
C THR A 333 -18.67 19.03 17.51
N CYS A 334 -18.28 19.89 16.57
CA CYS A 334 -17.51 21.09 16.86
C CYS A 334 -18.33 22.07 17.72
N ALA A 335 -17.78 22.49 18.86
CA ALA A 335 -18.41 23.46 19.75
C ALA A 335 -18.63 24.85 19.11
N GLY A 336 -17.84 25.22 18.08
CA GLY A 336 -17.95 26.52 17.42
C GLY A 336 -18.97 26.57 16.28
N CYS A 337 -18.94 25.59 15.37
CA CYS A 337 -19.73 25.65 14.12
C CYS A 337 -20.62 24.44 13.87
N GLY A 338 -20.73 23.52 14.82
CA GLY A 338 -21.60 22.34 14.71
C GLY A 338 -21.11 21.28 13.72
N SER A 339 -19.93 21.45 13.09
CA SER A 339 -19.42 20.47 12.12
C SER A 339 -18.94 19.19 12.78
N SER A 340 -19.12 18.06 12.12
CA SER A 340 -18.52 16.77 12.45
C SER A 340 -16.98 16.84 12.50
N LEU A 341 -16.39 16.56 13.67
CA LEU A 341 -14.94 16.46 13.90
C LEU A 341 -14.56 15.02 14.21
N ARG A 342 -13.49 14.52 13.61
CA ARG A 342 -12.90 13.23 14.00
C ARG A 342 -12.30 13.32 15.41
N MET A 343 -12.41 12.26 16.20
CA MET A 343 -11.66 12.15 17.46
C MET A 343 -10.15 12.29 17.20
N GLY A 344 -9.45 13.02 18.08
CA GLY A 344 -8.01 13.31 17.95
C GLY A 344 -7.64 14.57 17.15
N VAL A 345 -8.59 15.19 16.43
CA VAL A 345 -8.34 16.46 15.71
C VAL A 345 -8.26 17.62 16.71
N LYS A 346 -7.12 18.31 16.77
CA LYS A 346 -6.84 19.43 17.70
C LYS A 346 -7.64 20.70 17.38
N PHE A 347 -7.93 20.97 16.11
CA PHE A 347 -8.62 22.19 15.65
C PHE A 347 -9.67 21.87 14.60
N CYS A 348 -10.82 22.55 14.66
CA CYS A 348 -11.84 22.43 13.62
C CYS A 348 -11.34 22.98 12.29
N GLY A 349 -11.24 22.16 11.24
CA GLY A 349 -10.83 22.63 9.91
C GLY A 349 -11.79 23.63 9.25
N LYS A 350 -13.02 23.77 9.77
CA LYS A 350 -14.02 24.72 9.24
C LYS A 350 -14.04 26.06 9.96
N CYS A 351 -13.88 26.09 11.28
CA CYS A 351 -13.98 27.33 12.07
C CYS A 351 -12.74 27.65 12.94
N GLY A 352 -11.71 26.79 12.92
CA GLY A 352 -10.45 27.00 13.64
C GLY A 352 -10.52 26.77 15.16
N VAL A 353 -11.71 26.53 15.73
CA VAL A 353 -11.88 26.38 17.19
C VAL A 353 -11.08 25.20 17.73
N SER A 354 -10.32 25.48 18.79
CA SER A 354 -9.53 24.49 19.54
C SER A 354 -10.44 23.50 20.22
N SER A 355 -10.07 22.23 20.09
CA SER A 355 -10.89 21.12 20.54
C SER A 355 -10.58 20.63 21.96
N GLN A 356 -9.76 21.40 22.69
CA GLN A 356 -9.39 21.16 24.09
C GLN A 356 -10.17 22.02 25.09
N GLU A 357 -11.00 22.96 24.63
CA GLU A 357 -11.86 23.78 25.51
C GLU A 357 -13.26 23.19 25.62
N SER A 358 -13.38 22.05 26.32
CA SER A 358 -14.65 21.69 26.96
C SER A 358 -14.41 20.70 28.10
N VAL A 359 -13.54 21.07 29.04
CA VAL A 359 -13.66 20.62 30.43
C VAL A 359 -14.08 21.85 31.23
N VAL A 360 -15.40 21.99 31.36
CA VAL A 360 -16.14 22.57 32.49
C VAL A 360 -15.31 23.46 33.43
N ARG A 361 -15.52 24.78 33.36
CA ARG A 361 -15.59 25.61 34.58
C ARG A 361 -17.07 25.83 34.90
N SER A 362 -17.62 24.94 35.72
CA SER A 362 -18.65 25.30 36.68
C SER A 362 -17.99 25.37 38.06
N THR A 363 -18.58 26.14 38.97
CA THR A 363 -18.03 26.72 40.22
C THR A 363 -17.34 28.07 39.97
N ALA A 364 -17.82 29.20 40.47
CA ALA A 364 -18.86 29.50 41.46
C ALA A 364 -19.61 30.79 41.08
#